data_AF-A0A3D0DDG2-F1
#
_entry.id   AF-A0A3D0DDG2-F1
#
_cell.length_a   1.000
_cell.length_b   1.000
_cell.length_c   1.000
_cell.angle_alpha   90.00
_cell.angle_beta   90.00
_cell.angle_gamma   90.00
#
_symmetry.space_group_name_H-M   'P 1'
#
loop_
_entity.id
_entity.type
_entity.pdbx_description
1 polymer ?
#
loop_
_entity_poly.entity_id
_entity_poly.type
_entity_poly.pdbx_seq_one_letter_code
_entity_poly.pdbx_strand_id
1 'polypeptide(L)'
;MQYLKELFGYNVKFADEIIKALKKIDQERFIGEKISAWGPLRNLVMHLIEVEDYWINKIIQNKDFQPYDFEDYTDIETIEKRWKEIDGEIILFLEGLTPEMLKGERIVKWDKEYSYKLERILQHLYTHTVHTRGQIVGGIRALGGDVPCVDII
;
A
#
# COMPACT_ATOMS: atom_id res chain seq x y z
N MET A 1 -2.75 -6.39 -20.16
CA MET A 1 -1.97 -7.05 -19.09
C MET A 1 -0.69 -6.28 -18.79
N GLN A 2 0.15 -6.01 -19.79
CA GLN A 2 1.41 -5.25 -19.63
C GLN A 2 1.21 -3.89 -18.92
N TYR A 3 0.23 -3.10 -19.36
CA TYR A 3 -0.05 -1.81 -18.73
C TYR A 3 -0.38 -1.90 -17.22
N LEU A 4 -1.13 -2.93 -16.81
CA LEU A 4 -1.44 -3.14 -15.38
C LEU A 4 -0.18 -3.47 -14.58
N LYS A 5 0.70 -4.31 -15.13
CA LYS A 5 2.00 -4.63 -14.52
C LYS A 5 2.85 -3.37 -14.35
N GLU A 6 2.87 -2.48 -15.35
CA GLU A 6 3.58 -1.21 -15.28
C GLU A 6 3.01 -0.30 -14.18
N LEU A 7 1.69 -0.15 -14.09
CA LEU A 7 1.03 0.65 -13.04
C LEU A 7 1.43 0.21 -11.63
N PHE A 8 1.41 -1.09 -11.36
CA PHE A 8 1.84 -1.61 -10.06
C PHE A 8 3.36 -1.54 -9.88
N GLY A 9 4.15 -1.71 -10.94
CA GLY A 9 5.59 -1.47 -10.91
C GLY A 9 5.95 -0.03 -10.51
N TYR A 10 5.16 0.95 -10.93
CA TYR A 10 5.30 2.32 -10.43
C TYR A 10 4.98 2.45 -8.95
N ASN A 11 3.95 1.75 -8.44
CA ASN A 11 3.65 1.76 -7.00
C ASN A 11 4.83 1.26 -6.16
N VAL A 12 5.44 0.13 -6.55
CA VAL A 12 6.65 -0.41 -5.88
C VAL A 12 7.81 0.59 -5.92
N LYS A 13 8.07 1.19 -7.09
CA LYS A 13 9.11 2.23 -7.22
C LYS A 13 8.82 3.42 -6.29
N PHE A 14 7.58 3.87 -6.22
CA PHE A 14 7.22 5.02 -5.39
C PHE A 14 7.21 4.70 -3.89
N ALA A 15 6.93 3.45 -3.49
CA ALA A 15 7.13 2.99 -2.13
C ALA A 15 8.60 3.18 -1.71
N ASP A 16 9.56 2.82 -2.58
CA ASP A 16 10.99 3.02 -2.32
C ASP A 16 11.37 4.49 -2.16
N GLU A 17 10.86 5.36 -3.02
CA GLU A 17 11.13 6.79 -2.92
C GLU A 17 10.50 7.41 -1.65
N ILE A 18 9.32 6.92 -1.26
CA ILE A 18 8.67 7.30 0.00
C ILE A 18 9.50 6.85 1.20
N ILE A 19 9.96 5.60 1.25
CA ILE A 19 10.81 5.11 2.34
C ILE A 19 12.08 5.95 2.45
N LYS A 20 12.75 6.27 1.33
CA LYS A 20 13.94 7.15 1.34
C LYS A 20 13.64 8.54 1.92
N ALA A 21 12.47 9.10 1.62
CA ALA A 21 12.04 10.38 2.18
C ALA A 21 11.73 10.27 3.68
N LEU A 22 11.01 9.21 4.09
CA LEU A 22 10.66 8.96 5.49
C LEU A 22 11.90 8.79 6.36
N LYS A 23 12.96 8.13 5.87
CA LYS A 23 14.25 7.95 6.59
C LYS A 23 14.93 9.26 7.01
N LYS A 24 14.52 10.40 6.45
CA LYS A 24 15.04 11.73 6.79
C LYS A 24 14.14 12.49 7.76
N ILE A 25 12.96 11.97 8.06
CA ILE A 25 12.03 12.59 9.01
C ILE A 25 12.46 12.20 10.43
N ASP A 26 12.36 13.15 11.35
CA ASP A 26 12.54 12.89 12.77
C ASP A 26 11.58 11.78 13.26
N GLN A 27 12.13 10.77 13.93
CA GLN A 27 11.38 9.57 14.30
C GLN A 27 10.25 9.89 15.31
N GLU A 28 10.49 10.77 16.28
CA GLU A 28 9.47 11.13 17.28
C GLU A 28 8.27 11.81 16.61
N ARG A 29 8.52 12.67 15.61
CA ARG A 29 7.46 13.31 14.83
C ARG A 29 6.73 12.31 13.93
N PHE A 30 7.46 11.39 13.29
CA PHE A 30 6.88 10.37 12.41
C PHE A 30 5.85 9.47 13.13
N ILE A 31 6.15 9.08 14.38
CA ILE A 31 5.30 8.20 15.19
C ILE A 31 4.32 8.94 16.12
N GLY A 32 4.55 10.22 16.41
CA GLY A 32 3.80 10.95 17.45
C GLY A 32 2.96 12.12 16.96
N GLU A 33 3.38 12.86 15.93
CA GLU A 33 2.70 14.08 15.52
C GLU A 33 1.47 13.78 14.66
N LYS A 34 0.28 14.18 15.12
CA LYS A 34 -0.96 13.97 14.36
C LYS A 34 -0.99 14.84 13.10
N ILE A 35 -0.95 14.19 11.94
CA ILE A 35 -0.97 14.87 10.63
C ILE A 35 -2.20 14.53 9.77
N SER A 36 -2.99 13.51 10.16
CA SER A 36 -4.13 13.05 9.37
C SER A 36 -5.26 12.48 10.24
N ALA A 37 -6.35 12.05 9.60
CA ALA A 37 -7.43 11.29 10.25
C ALA A 37 -6.93 9.96 10.84
N TRP A 38 -5.84 9.41 10.31
CA TRP A 38 -5.18 8.19 10.81
C TRP A 38 -4.26 8.45 12.01
N GLY A 39 -4.12 9.71 12.44
CA GLY A 39 -3.18 10.09 13.50
C GLY A 39 -1.80 10.44 12.94
N PRO A 40 -0.72 9.88 13.51
CA PRO A 40 0.65 10.07 13.03
C PRO A 40 0.90 9.62 11.58
N LEU A 41 1.98 10.10 10.97
CA LEU A 41 2.34 9.71 9.61
C LEU A 41 2.61 8.21 9.49
N ARG A 42 3.21 7.60 10.52
CA ARG A 42 3.37 6.14 10.64
C ARG A 42 2.06 5.40 10.36
N ASN A 43 0.95 5.81 10.99
CA ASN A 43 -0.33 5.11 10.84
C ASN A 43 -0.88 5.19 9.43
N LEU A 44 -0.69 6.33 8.75
CA LEU A 44 -1.11 6.49 7.36
C LEU A 44 -0.30 5.59 6.42
N VAL A 45 1.01 5.46 6.66
CA VAL A 45 1.88 4.53 5.91
C VAL A 45 1.47 3.08 6.18
N MET A 46 1.29 2.70 7.44
CA MET A 46 0.88 1.35 7.81
C MET A 46 -0.52 1.00 7.30
N HIS A 47 -1.44 1.96 7.25
CA HIS A 47 -2.75 1.77 6.63
C HIS A 47 -2.63 1.41 5.14
N LEU A 48 -1.74 2.08 4.39
CA LEU A 48 -1.51 1.73 2.99
C LEU A 48 -1.01 0.28 2.86
N ILE A 49 0.01 -0.09 3.65
CA ILE A 49 0.61 -1.44 3.61
C ILE A 49 -0.41 -2.52 4.03
N GLU A 50 -1.22 -2.26 5.06
CA GLU A 50 -2.28 -3.17 5.51
C GLU A 50 -3.34 -3.39 4.43
N VAL A 51 -3.76 -2.32 3.74
CA VAL A 51 -4.74 -2.43 2.65
C VAL A 51 -4.14 -3.21 1.48
N GLU A 52 -2.88 -2.97 1.13
CA GLU A 52 -2.18 -3.72 0.09
C GLU A 52 -2.10 -5.22 0.44
N ASP A 53 -1.70 -5.55 1.67
CA ASP A 53 -1.64 -6.93 2.19
C ASP A 53 -3.03 -7.60 2.17
N TYR A 54 -4.05 -6.93 2.71
CA TYR A 54 -5.41 -7.44 2.75
C TYR A 54 -5.90 -7.78 1.34
N TRP A 55 -5.76 -6.86 0.38
CA TRP A 55 -6.24 -7.14 -0.97
C TRP A 55 -5.43 -8.23 -1.66
N ILE A 56 -4.09 -8.20 -1.60
CA ILE A 56 -3.27 -9.15 -2.32
C ILE A 56 -3.29 -10.55 -1.69
N ASN A 57 -3.09 -10.66 -0.38
CA ASN A 57 -2.97 -11.93 0.30
C ASN A 57 -4.34 -12.46 0.72
N LYS A 58 -5.17 -11.67 1.42
CA LYS A 58 -6.47 -12.16 1.90
C LYS A 58 -7.48 -12.34 0.78
N ILE A 59 -7.71 -11.30 -0.01
CA ILE A 59 -8.81 -11.31 -0.98
C ILE A 59 -8.44 -12.01 -2.27
N ILE A 60 -7.29 -11.67 -2.87
CA ILE A 60 -6.93 -12.18 -4.19
C ILE A 60 -6.39 -13.62 -4.12
N GLN A 61 -5.50 -13.89 -3.15
CA GLN A 61 -4.80 -15.18 -3.00
C GLN A 61 -5.43 -16.11 -1.96
N ASN A 62 -6.44 -15.66 -1.20
CA ASN A 62 -7.11 -16.43 -0.15
C ASN A 62 -6.15 -16.99 0.92
N LYS A 63 -5.09 -16.24 1.24
CA LYS A 63 -4.19 -16.51 2.36
C LYS A 63 -4.78 -16.00 3.68
N ASP A 64 -4.18 -16.42 4.78
CA ASP A 64 -4.51 -15.88 6.10
C ASP A 64 -4.06 -14.43 6.21
N PHE A 65 -4.81 -13.65 6.99
CA PHE A 65 -4.55 -12.24 7.23
C PHE A 65 -4.99 -11.90 8.65
N GLN A 66 -4.16 -11.13 9.33
CA GLN A 66 -4.47 -10.53 10.61
C GLN A 66 -4.31 -9.01 10.47
N PRO A 67 -5.28 -8.22 10.94
CA PRO A 67 -5.12 -6.78 11.01
C PRO A 67 -3.86 -6.42 11.79
N TYR A 68 -3.20 -5.35 11.37
CA TYR A 68 -1.97 -4.91 12.02
C TYR A 68 -2.30 -4.11 13.28
N ASP A 69 -1.49 -4.29 14.33
CA ASP A 69 -1.35 -3.25 15.33
C ASP A 69 -0.28 -2.27 14.83
N PHE A 70 -0.68 -1.03 14.51
CA PHE A 70 0.25 -0.03 13.98
C PHE A 70 1.30 0.41 15.01
N GLU A 71 1.05 0.17 16.30
CA GLU A 71 2.03 0.45 17.36
C GLU A 71 3.22 -0.52 17.34
N ASP A 72 3.10 -1.69 16.70
CA ASP A 72 4.21 -2.63 16.52
C ASP A 72 5.27 -2.11 15.52
N TYR A 73 4.96 -1.07 14.74
CA TYR A 73 5.80 -0.55 13.66
C TYR A 73 6.46 0.77 14.06
N THR A 74 7.36 0.71 15.03
CA THR A 74 7.97 1.91 15.66
C THR A 74 9.15 2.53 14.90
N ASP A 75 9.68 1.83 13.90
CA ASP A 75 10.85 2.23 13.12
C ASP A 75 10.64 2.01 11.62
N ILE A 76 11.40 2.74 10.81
CA ILE A 76 11.22 2.76 9.36
C ILE A 76 11.76 1.47 8.73
N GLU A 77 12.75 0.82 9.32
CA GLU A 77 13.34 -0.42 8.84
C GLU A 77 12.32 -1.58 8.86
N THR A 78 11.54 -1.69 9.93
CA THR A 78 10.46 -2.68 10.07
C THR A 78 9.34 -2.41 9.06
N ILE A 79 8.99 -1.13 8.85
CA ILE A 79 7.99 -0.70 7.86
C ILE A 79 8.47 -1.00 6.43
N GLU A 80 9.72 -0.65 6.10
CA GLU A 80 10.33 -0.91 4.79
C GLU A 80 10.36 -2.39 4.49
N LYS A 81 10.80 -3.21 5.44
CA LYS A 81 10.82 -4.67 5.29
C LYS A 81 9.42 -5.20 4.99
N ARG A 82 8.41 -4.78 5.76
CA ARG A 82 7.04 -5.25 5.55
C ARG A 82 6.49 -4.79 4.20
N TRP A 83 6.70 -3.54 3.83
CA TRP A 83 6.25 -3.02 2.54
C TRP A 83 6.89 -3.81 1.37
N LYS A 84 8.20 -4.09 1.46
CA LYS A 84 8.92 -4.89 0.47
C LYS A 84 8.38 -6.31 0.32
N GLU A 85 7.99 -6.95 1.41
CA GLU A 85 7.34 -8.26 1.36
C GLU A 85 6.03 -8.19 0.58
N ILE A 86 5.18 -7.19 0.85
CA ILE A 86 3.88 -7.02 0.19
C ILE A 86 4.03 -6.62 -1.29
N ASP A 87 4.96 -5.72 -1.60
CA ASP A 87 5.31 -5.36 -2.98
C ASP A 87 5.75 -6.60 -3.78
N GLY A 88 6.58 -7.46 -3.16
CA GLY A 88 7.01 -8.72 -3.77
C GLY A 88 5.83 -9.66 -4.08
N GLU A 89 4.88 -9.80 -3.15
CA GLU A 89 3.66 -10.59 -3.33
C GLU A 89 2.78 -10.04 -4.47
N ILE A 90 2.65 -8.71 -4.57
CA ILE A 90 1.92 -8.07 -5.67
C ILE A 90 2.58 -8.35 -7.01
N ILE A 91 3.90 -8.14 -7.12
CA ILE A 91 4.63 -8.37 -8.37
C ILE A 91 4.55 -9.85 -8.79
N LEU A 92 4.80 -10.77 -7.85
CA LEU A 92 4.74 -12.21 -8.12
C LEU A 92 3.35 -12.64 -8.61
N PHE A 93 2.28 -12.13 -7.97
CA PHE A 93 0.92 -12.39 -8.43
C PHE A 93 0.68 -11.87 -9.85
N LEU A 94 1.12 -10.64 -10.13
CA LEU A 94 0.93 -10.01 -11.43
C LEU A 94 1.71 -10.75 -12.53
N GLU A 95 2.89 -11.29 -12.24
CA GLU A 95 3.68 -12.08 -13.19
C GLU A 95 2.87 -13.26 -13.76
N GLY A 96 2.17 -13.99 -12.89
CA GLY A 96 1.31 -15.12 -13.24
C GLY A 96 -0.12 -14.76 -13.69
N LEU A 97 -0.48 -13.47 -13.72
CA LEU A 97 -1.84 -13.04 -14.04
C LEU A 97 -2.20 -13.27 -15.52
N THR A 98 -3.29 -14.02 -15.77
CA THR A 98 -3.84 -14.25 -17.12
C THR A 98 -5.10 -13.43 -17.38
N PRO A 99 -5.48 -13.17 -18.65
CA PRO A 99 -6.73 -12.49 -18.98
C PRO A 99 -7.98 -13.19 -18.45
N GLU A 100 -7.96 -14.52 -18.34
CA GLU A 100 -9.09 -15.32 -17.85
C GLU A 100 -9.30 -15.11 -16.35
N MET A 101 -8.19 -15.01 -15.58
CA MET A 101 -8.25 -14.77 -14.14
C MET A 101 -8.95 -13.45 -13.80
N LEU A 102 -8.82 -12.42 -14.64
CA LEU A 102 -9.44 -11.11 -14.44
C LEU A 102 -10.97 -11.16 -14.31
N LYS A 103 -11.59 -12.15 -14.96
CA LYS A 103 -13.04 -12.39 -14.93
C LYS A 103 -13.48 -13.18 -13.70
N GLY A 104 -12.55 -13.77 -12.97
CA GLY A 104 -12.84 -14.55 -11.77
C GLY A 104 -13.34 -13.66 -10.64
N GLU A 105 -14.33 -14.16 -9.92
CA GLU A 105 -14.90 -13.48 -8.75
C GLU A 105 -14.02 -13.70 -7.51
N ARG A 106 -14.04 -12.73 -6.59
CA ARG A 106 -13.55 -12.86 -5.21
C ARG A 106 -14.62 -12.36 -4.25
N ILE A 107 -14.72 -13.05 -3.12
CA ILE A 107 -15.67 -12.73 -2.06
C ILE A 107 -14.97 -11.82 -1.06
N VAL A 108 -15.57 -10.67 -0.80
CA VAL A 108 -15.14 -9.72 0.22
C VAL A 108 -16.20 -9.72 1.31
N LYS A 109 -15.78 -10.00 2.55
CA LYS A 109 -16.67 -10.06 3.71
C LYS A 109 -16.40 -8.88 4.63
N TRP A 110 -17.36 -7.95 4.69
CA TRP A 110 -17.35 -6.82 5.62
C TRP A 110 -18.60 -6.88 6.50
N ASP A 111 -19.53 -5.93 6.36
CA ASP A 111 -20.87 -5.98 6.95
C ASP A 111 -21.75 -7.06 6.32
N LYS A 112 -21.52 -7.31 5.02
CA LYS A 112 -22.11 -8.39 4.25
C LYS A 112 -21.09 -8.97 3.28
N GLU A 113 -21.48 -10.05 2.61
CA GLU A 113 -20.68 -10.63 1.55
C GLU A 113 -20.93 -9.89 0.23
N TYR A 114 -19.84 -9.50 -0.41
CA TYR A 114 -19.83 -8.90 -1.74
C TYR A 114 -18.99 -9.76 -2.67
N SER A 115 -19.40 -9.84 -3.93
CA SER A 115 -18.61 -10.48 -4.99
C SER A 115 -18.15 -9.43 -5.98
N TYR A 116 -16.85 -9.42 -6.28
CA TYR A 116 -16.28 -8.58 -7.30
C TYR A 116 -15.34 -9.36 -8.20
N LYS A 117 -15.39 -9.07 -9.51
CA LYS A 117 -14.36 -9.52 -10.45
C LYS A 117 -12.98 -9.02 -10.02
N LEU A 118 -11.97 -9.86 -10.22
CA LEU A 118 -10.57 -9.54 -9.95
C LEU A 118 -10.12 -8.24 -10.65
N GLU A 119 -10.58 -7.98 -11.88
CA GLU A 119 -10.27 -6.73 -12.59
C GLU A 119 -10.66 -5.48 -11.78
N ARG A 120 -11.84 -5.50 -11.15
CA ARG A 120 -12.35 -4.38 -10.37
C ARG A 120 -11.59 -4.22 -9.05
N ILE A 121 -11.18 -5.35 -8.46
CA ILE A 121 -10.37 -5.34 -7.25
C ILE A 121 -8.98 -4.75 -7.53
N LEU A 122 -8.32 -5.16 -8.62
CA LEU A 122 -7.02 -4.62 -8.99
C LEU A 122 -7.10 -3.12 -9.31
N GLN A 123 -8.17 -2.68 -9.98
CA GLN A 123 -8.42 -1.25 -10.19
C GLN A 123 -8.63 -0.51 -8.88
N HIS A 124 -9.44 -1.05 -7.97
CA HIS A 124 -9.67 -0.47 -6.64
C HIS A 124 -8.34 -0.33 -5.88
N LEU A 125 -7.57 -1.41 -5.79
CA LEU A 125 -6.27 -1.45 -5.12
C LEU A 125 -5.33 -0.37 -5.68
N TYR A 126 -5.17 -0.31 -7.01
CA TYR A 126 -4.32 0.71 -7.63
C TYR A 126 -4.78 2.13 -7.28
N THR A 127 -6.07 2.43 -7.44
CA THR A 127 -6.59 3.79 -7.16
C THR A 127 -6.49 4.16 -5.68
N HIS A 128 -6.68 3.19 -4.77
CA HIS A 128 -6.48 3.39 -3.34
C HIS A 128 -5.01 3.70 -3.03
N THR A 129 -4.07 2.92 -3.57
CA THR A 129 -2.63 3.17 -3.39
C THR A 129 -2.24 4.56 -3.87
N VAL A 130 -2.72 5.00 -5.05
CA VAL A 130 -2.44 6.35 -5.56
C VAL A 130 -3.00 7.44 -4.64
N HIS A 131 -4.24 7.28 -4.18
CA HIS A 131 -4.88 8.23 -3.27
C HIS A 131 -4.11 8.38 -1.95
N THR A 132 -3.83 7.26 -1.29
CA THR A 132 -3.16 7.24 0.02
C THR A 132 -1.70 7.67 -0.11
N ARG A 133 -1.01 7.31 -1.20
CA ARG A 133 0.33 7.85 -1.52
C ARG A 133 0.34 9.38 -1.55
N GLY A 134 -0.66 10.01 -2.19
CA GLY A 134 -0.77 11.47 -2.21
C GLY A 134 -0.88 12.07 -0.81
N GLN A 135 -1.64 11.42 0.08
CA GLN A 135 -1.75 11.84 1.48
C GLN A 135 -0.42 11.66 2.24
N ILE A 136 0.30 10.56 2.00
CA ILE A 136 1.63 10.32 2.60
C ILE A 136 2.61 11.41 2.16
N VAL A 137 2.67 11.76 0.87
CA VAL A 137 3.51 12.86 0.37
C VAL A 137 3.12 14.20 1.00
N GLY A 138 1.83 14.45 1.20
CA GLY A 138 1.35 15.60 1.96
C GLY A 138 1.84 15.60 3.41
N GLY A 139 1.80 14.44 4.07
CA GLY A 139 2.26 14.24 5.43
C GLY A 139 3.78 14.42 5.59
N ILE A 140 4.58 13.90 4.66
CA ILE A 140 6.03 14.12 4.60
C ILE A 140 6.31 15.63 4.57
N ARG A 141 5.60 16.37 3.70
CA ARG A 141 5.74 17.83 3.61
C ARG A 141 5.33 18.54 4.90
N ALA A 142 4.24 18.11 5.54
CA ALA A 142 3.76 18.70 6.79
C ALA A 142 4.78 18.54 7.94
N LEU A 143 5.53 17.44 7.95
CA LEU A 143 6.62 17.23 8.90
C LEU A 143 7.93 17.92 8.51
N GLY A 144 7.97 18.65 7.39
CA GLY A 144 9.16 19.37 6.92
C GLY A 144 10.17 18.49 6.18
N GLY A 145 9.78 17.29 5.76
CA GLY A 145 10.62 16.38 4.99
C GLY A 145 10.69 16.72 3.50
N ASP A 146 11.75 16.28 2.83
CA ASP A 146 11.89 16.33 1.38
C ASP A 146 10.88 15.38 0.72
N VAL A 147 10.03 15.92 -0.13
CA VAL A 147 9.02 15.12 -0.84
C VAL A 147 9.63 14.38 -2.05
N PRO A 148 9.34 13.08 -2.22
CA PRO A 148 9.78 12.36 -3.40
C PRO A 148 8.97 12.77 -4.63
N CYS A 149 9.58 12.67 -5.81
CA CYS A 149 8.84 12.73 -7.07
C CYS A 149 8.09 11.40 -7.27
N VAL A 150 6.75 11.47 -7.25
CA VAL A 150 5.86 10.31 -7.42
C VAL A 150 5.02 10.41 -8.69
N ASP A 151 5.50 11.19 -9.65
CA ASP A 151 4.95 11.32 -10.99
C ASP A 151 5.56 10.25 -11.91
N ILE A 152 4.73 9.75 -12.83
CA ILE A 152 5.15 8.71 -13.77
C ILE A 152 5.94 9.30 -14.96
N ILE A 153 5.80 10.60 -15.22
CA ILE A 153 6.44 11.35 -16.32
C ILE A 153 7.11 12.63 -15.82
#